data_AF-A0A7S0IWX0-F1
#
_entry.id   AF-A0A7S0IWX0-F1
#
_cell.length_a   1.000
_cell.length_b   1.000
_cell.length_c   1.000
_cell.angle_alpha   90.00
_cell.angle_beta   90.00
_cell.angle_gamma   90.00
#
_symmetry.space_group_name_H-M   'P 1'
#
loop_
_entity.id
_entity.type
_entity.pdbx_description
1 polymer ?
#
loop_
_entity_poly.entity_id
_entity_poly.type
_entity_poly.pdbx_seq_one_letter_code
_entity_poly.pdbx_strand_id
1 'polypeptide(L)'
;SLLVVAFEVHDLRSELLAACSLRSKRALCCTCRELREQVMAVLRARELSVRIEDATFENAAFVGRLPALQVLHVQGEAKPLAVAHLRRLPRITITHLTLEAALFVGAILSGGEHTVRVSSGSCVALWPLRTRERLNLSSRALKDSDLAALLGALALNRCLKELDLCDNPAPGSSVLKIAMVSALPWSLLRNHPTFPVSYSTP
;
A
#
# COMPACT_ATOMS: atom_id res chain seq x y z
N SER A 1 -13.79 28.15 -10.52
CA SER A 1 -12.87 28.29 -9.38
C SER A 1 -11.84 29.37 -9.64
N LEU A 2 -11.67 30.33 -8.72
CA LEU A 2 -10.65 31.40 -8.77
C LEU A 2 -9.23 30.87 -8.96
N LEU A 3 -8.94 29.63 -8.52
CA LEU A 3 -7.63 29.00 -8.63
C LEU A 3 -7.21 28.72 -10.08
N VAL A 4 -8.14 28.32 -10.97
CA VAL A 4 -7.82 28.07 -12.38
C VAL A 4 -7.66 29.38 -13.16
N VAL A 5 -8.21 30.47 -12.64
CA VAL A 5 -8.08 31.81 -13.21
C VAL A 5 -6.81 32.50 -12.69
N ALA A 6 -6.40 32.20 -11.47
CA ALA A 6 -5.24 32.80 -10.81
C ALA A 6 -3.91 32.08 -11.13
N PHE A 7 -3.96 30.80 -11.49
CA PHE A 7 -2.78 30.01 -11.85
C PHE A 7 -2.90 29.52 -13.29
N GLU A 8 -1.81 29.60 -14.05
CA GLU A 8 -1.74 28.87 -15.31
C GLU A 8 -1.87 27.36 -15.03
N VAL A 9 -2.42 26.62 -15.99
CA VAL A 9 -2.65 25.17 -15.86
C VAL A 9 -1.35 24.42 -15.52
N HIS A 10 -0.22 24.93 -15.99
CA HIS A 10 1.10 24.41 -15.66
C HIS A 10 1.42 24.57 -14.17
N ASP A 11 1.31 25.78 -13.62
CA ASP A 11 1.62 26.11 -12.22
C ASP A 11 0.71 25.37 -11.24
N LEU A 12 -0.57 25.24 -11.61
CA LEU A 12 -1.52 24.42 -10.87
C LEU A 12 -1.05 22.97 -10.72
N ARG A 13 -0.44 22.39 -11.77
CA ARG A 13 0.06 21.01 -11.75
C ARG A 13 1.41 20.90 -11.04
N SER A 14 2.36 21.78 -11.34
CA SER A 14 3.73 21.70 -10.82
C SER A 14 3.85 22.15 -9.37
N GLU A 15 3.00 23.05 -8.89
CA GLU A 15 3.08 23.57 -7.53
C GLU A 15 1.95 23.03 -6.65
N LEU A 16 0.70 23.33 -7.01
CA LEU A 16 -0.44 23.04 -6.13
C LEU A 16 -0.71 21.54 -6.04
N LEU A 17 -0.78 20.84 -7.17
CA LEU A 17 -0.98 19.38 -7.17
C LEU A 17 0.25 18.63 -6.68
N ALA A 18 1.47 19.12 -6.92
CA ALA A 18 2.67 18.50 -6.36
C ALA A 18 2.68 18.53 -4.83
N ALA A 19 2.24 19.64 -4.22
CA ALA A 19 2.15 19.80 -2.76
C ALA A 19 0.99 19.02 -2.12
N CYS A 20 -0.05 18.66 -2.89
CA CYS A 20 -1.20 17.93 -2.37
C CYS A 20 -0.89 16.45 -2.08
N SER A 21 -1.35 15.96 -0.92
CA SER A 21 -1.39 14.52 -0.63
C SER A 21 -2.24 13.76 -1.66
N LEU A 22 -1.99 12.47 -1.83
CA LEU A 22 -2.82 11.61 -2.68
C LEU A 22 -4.27 11.56 -2.21
N ARG A 23 -4.49 11.62 -0.90
CA ARG A 23 -5.84 11.72 -0.32
C ARG A 23 -6.53 13.02 -0.73
N SER A 24 -5.82 14.15 -0.65
CA SER A 24 -6.35 15.47 -1.06
C SER A 24 -6.66 15.49 -2.56
N LYS A 25 -5.78 14.94 -3.41
CA LYS A 25 -6.03 14.78 -4.85
C LYS A 25 -7.33 14.00 -5.10
N ARG A 26 -7.48 12.83 -4.46
CA ARG A 26 -8.69 12.01 -4.57
C ARG A 26 -9.95 12.77 -4.11
N ALA A 27 -9.86 13.54 -3.03
CA ALA A 27 -10.98 14.35 -2.54
C ALA A 27 -11.33 15.48 -3.52
N LEU A 28 -10.33 16.19 -4.06
CA LEU A 28 -10.53 17.26 -5.05
C LEU A 28 -11.22 16.78 -6.31
N CYS A 29 -10.94 15.55 -6.77
CA CYS A 29 -11.68 14.94 -7.89
C CYS A 29 -13.19 14.82 -7.63
N CYS A 30 -13.60 14.68 -6.38
CA CYS A 30 -14.99 14.52 -5.98
C CYS A 30 -15.67 15.85 -5.66
N THR A 31 -14.92 16.83 -5.14
CA THR A 31 -15.49 18.07 -4.57
C THR A 31 -15.32 19.30 -5.46
N CYS A 32 -14.41 19.30 -6.44
CA CYS A 32 -14.17 20.44 -7.32
C CYS A 32 -14.21 20.02 -8.78
N ARG A 33 -15.29 20.37 -9.49
CA ARG A 33 -15.50 19.99 -10.89
C ARG A 33 -14.43 20.60 -11.82
N GLU A 34 -14.00 21.81 -11.53
CA GLU A 34 -13.03 22.54 -12.36
C GLU A 34 -11.61 21.98 -12.21
N LEU A 35 -11.22 21.55 -11.01
CA LEU A 35 -9.91 20.93 -10.79
C LEU A 35 -9.90 19.44 -11.13
N ARG A 36 -11.08 18.80 -11.19
CA ARG A 36 -11.22 17.37 -11.43
C ARG A 36 -10.48 16.92 -12.68
N GLU A 37 -10.61 17.60 -13.80
CA GLU A 37 -9.96 17.19 -15.05
C GLU A 37 -8.43 17.22 -14.91
N GLN A 38 -7.89 18.25 -14.27
CA GLN A 38 -6.46 18.40 -14.04
C GLN A 38 -5.92 17.36 -13.07
N VAL A 39 -6.63 17.11 -11.96
CA VAL A 39 -6.24 16.12 -10.97
C VAL A 39 -6.35 14.71 -11.55
N MET A 40 -7.42 14.41 -12.31
CA MET A 40 -7.59 13.12 -12.96
C MET A 40 -6.51 12.86 -14.01
N ALA A 41 -6.03 13.89 -14.72
CA ALA A 41 -4.89 13.76 -15.63
C ALA A 41 -3.63 13.29 -14.87
N VAL A 42 -3.37 13.84 -13.68
CA VAL A 42 -2.26 13.41 -12.80
C VAL A 42 -2.49 11.99 -12.28
N LEU A 43 -3.68 11.68 -11.75
CA LEU A 43 -3.98 10.35 -11.18
C LEU A 43 -4.04 9.23 -12.22
N ARG A 44 -4.24 9.56 -13.50
CA ARG A 44 -4.22 8.62 -14.63
C ARG A 44 -2.91 8.64 -15.42
N ALA A 45 -1.94 9.42 -14.99
CA ALA A 45 -0.63 9.46 -15.63
C ALA A 45 0.07 8.11 -15.55
N ARG A 46 1.01 7.88 -16.47
CA ARG A 46 1.87 6.69 -16.46
C ARG A 46 2.87 6.71 -15.31
N GLU A 47 3.15 7.90 -14.78
CA GLU A 47 4.07 8.14 -13.69
C GLU A 47 3.34 8.86 -12.57
N LEU A 48 3.50 8.38 -11.34
CA LEU A 48 2.89 8.99 -10.17
C LEU A 48 3.93 9.12 -9.06
N SER A 49 3.97 10.28 -8.42
CA SER A 49 4.77 10.51 -7.22
C SER A 49 3.89 10.56 -5.99
N VAL A 50 4.28 9.82 -4.96
CA VAL A 50 3.61 9.75 -3.66
C VAL A 50 4.59 10.08 -2.54
N ARG A 51 4.10 10.73 -1.51
CA ARG A 51 4.90 11.10 -0.34
C ARG A 51 4.88 9.99 0.72
N ILE A 52 5.75 10.09 1.72
CA ILE A 52 5.76 9.13 2.84
C ILE A 52 4.42 9.16 3.57
N GLU A 53 3.80 10.33 3.75
CA GLU A 53 2.50 10.45 4.42
C GLU A 53 1.34 9.86 3.59
N ASP A 54 1.56 9.60 2.30
CA ASP A 54 0.57 8.92 1.47
C ASP A 54 0.55 7.41 1.68
N ALA A 55 1.51 6.84 2.42
CA ALA A 55 1.63 5.41 2.70
C ALA A 55 0.56 4.90 3.68
N THR A 56 -0.70 4.99 3.25
CA THR A 56 -1.85 4.37 3.91
C THR A 56 -2.33 3.19 3.07
N PHE A 57 -2.99 2.23 3.72
CA PHE A 57 -3.52 1.06 3.01
C PHE A 57 -4.50 1.46 1.89
N GLU A 58 -5.40 2.41 2.15
CA GLU A 58 -6.38 2.87 1.16
C GLU A 58 -5.72 3.50 -0.08
N ASN A 59 -4.67 4.30 0.13
CA ASN A 59 -3.92 4.92 -0.94
C ASN A 59 -3.15 3.87 -1.74
N ALA A 60 -2.49 2.92 -1.07
CA ALA A 60 -1.83 1.81 -1.73
C ALA A 60 -2.82 0.98 -2.58
N ALA A 61 -3.99 0.63 -2.03
CA ALA A 61 -5.05 -0.08 -2.74
C ALA A 61 -5.65 0.74 -3.91
N PHE A 62 -5.70 2.06 -3.81
CA PHE A 62 -6.05 2.94 -4.92
C PHE A 62 -4.99 2.89 -6.03
N VAL A 63 -3.72 3.10 -5.68
CA VAL A 63 -2.58 3.10 -6.63
C VAL A 63 -2.44 1.75 -7.33
N GLY A 64 -2.58 0.65 -6.60
CA GLY A 64 -2.50 -0.70 -7.17
C GLY A 64 -3.51 -0.97 -8.28
N ARG A 65 -4.65 -0.28 -8.26
CA ARG A 65 -5.74 -0.39 -9.25
C ARG A 65 -5.60 0.56 -10.44
N LEU A 66 -4.60 1.44 -10.47
CA LEU A 66 -4.39 2.34 -11.60
C LEU A 66 -3.90 1.54 -12.83
N PRO A 67 -4.69 1.44 -13.91
CA PRO A 67 -4.39 0.53 -15.01
C PRO A 67 -3.23 1.03 -15.87
N ALA A 68 -3.14 2.36 -16.06
CA ALA A 68 -2.13 2.99 -16.90
C ALA A 68 -0.79 3.25 -16.19
N LEU A 69 -0.71 3.03 -14.87
CA LEU A 69 0.48 3.30 -14.08
C LEU A 69 1.63 2.36 -14.49
N GLN A 70 2.74 2.96 -14.92
CA GLN A 70 3.97 2.28 -15.33
C GLN A 70 5.09 2.46 -14.33
N VAL A 71 5.17 3.64 -13.70
CA VAL A 71 6.24 4.02 -12.76
C VAL A 71 5.62 4.69 -11.52
N LEU A 72 6.05 4.28 -10.34
CA LEU A 72 5.66 4.90 -9.07
C LEU A 72 6.91 5.41 -8.34
N HIS A 73 6.95 6.70 -8.07
CA HIS A 73 7.98 7.33 -7.26
C HIS A 73 7.46 7.43 -5.82
N VAL A 74 8.11 6.74 -4.89
CA VAL A 74 7.79 6.82 -3.46
C VAL A 74 8.88 7.66 -2.81
N GLN A 75 8.49 8.73 -2.12
CA GLN A 75 9.45 9.57 -1.39
C GLN A 75 10.20 8.72 -0.36
N GLY A 76 11.53 8.88 -0.30
CA GLY A 76 12.40 8.07 0.56
C GLY A 76 12.91 6.79 -0.11
N GLU A 77 12.33 6.37 -1.24
CA GLU A 77 12.83 5.24 -2.02
C GLU A 77 13.88 5.72 -3.04
N ALA A 78 15.04 5.07 -3.08
CA ALA A 78 16.16 5.50 -3.93
C ALA A 78 15.88 5.32 -5.43
N LYS A 79 15.04 4.34 -5.80
CA LYS A 79 14.71 4.03 -7.19
C LYS A 79 13.20 4.04 -7.39
N PRO A 80 12.71 4.56 -8.52
CA PRO A 80 11.31 4.45 -8.85
C PRO A 80 10.92 2.98 -9.07
N LEU A 81 9.70 2.65 -8.67
CA LEU A 81 9.14 1.31 -8.82
C LEU A 81 8.57 1.16 -10.23
N ALA A 82 9.17 0.28 -11.03
CA ALA A 82 8.68 -0.05 -12.37
C ALA A 82 7.43 -0.96 -12.29
N VAL A 83 6.27 -0.38 -11.99
CA VAL A 83 4.97 -1.05 -11.79
C VAL A 83 4.63 -2.02 -12.94
N ALA A 84 4.81 -1.60 -14.19
CA ALA A 84 4.53 -2.44 -15.36
C ALA A 84 5.45 -3.68 -15.44
N HIS A 85 6.68 -3.57 -14.93
CA HIS A 85 7.60 -4.70 -14.82
C HIS A 85 7.24 -5.59 -13.63
N LEU A 86 6.99 -5.00 -12.45
CA LEU A 86 6.60 -5.72 -11.24
C LEU A 86 5.36 -6.61 -11.47
N ARG A 87 4.32 -6.10 -12.14
CA ARG A 87 3.11 -6.86 -12.48
C ARG A 87 3.35 -8.09 -13.36
N ARG A 88 4.49 -8.17 -14.06
CA ARG A 88 4.86 -9.30 -14.93
C ARG A 88 5.84 -10.27 -14.27
N LEU A 89 6.45 -9.89 -13.16
CA LEU A 89 7.44 -10.73 -12.49
C LEU A 89 6.76 -11.82 -11.65
N PRO A 90 7.04 -13.11 -11.87
CA PRO A 90 6.47 -14.17 -11.05
C PRO A 90 7.07 -14.19 -9.63
N ARG A 91 8.29 -13.69 -9.47
CA ARG A 91 9.03 -13.65 -8.20
C ARG A 91 9.59 -12.26 -7.96
N ILE A 92 9.37 -11.73 -6.76
CA ILE A 92 9.71 -10.35 -6.41
C ILE A 92 10.39 -10.34 -5.04
N THR A 93 11.53 -9.67 -4.95
CA THR A 93 12.26 -9.52 -3.69
C THR A 93 11.98 -8.14 -3.10
N ILE A 94 11.61 -8.08 -1.83
CA ILE A 94 11.23 -6.84 -1.14
C ILE A 94 12.26 -6.39 -0.08
N THR A 95 13.38 -7.11 0.04
CA THR A 95 14.41 -6.94 1.08
C THR A 95 14.99 -5.52 1.18
N HIS A 96 14.93 -4.75 0.11
CA HIS A 96 15.54 -3.41 0.02
C HIS A 96 14.50 -2.28 -0.02
N LEU A 97 13.22 -2.60 0.06
CA LEU A 97 12.17 -1.60 0.02
C LEU A 97 11.99 -0.96 1.40
N THR A 98 11.77 0.35 1.39
CA THR A 98 11.17 1.06 2.52
C THR A 98 9.81 0.47 2.87
N LEU A 99 9.33 0.70 4.09
CA LEU A 99 8.02 0.24 4.54
C LEU A 99 6.90 0.77 3.63
N GLU A 100 7.01 2.04 3.27
CA GLU A 100 6.09 2.78 2.42
C GLU A 100 6.06 2.17 1.02
N ALA A 101 7.23 1.97 0.41
CA ALA A 101 7.33 1.33 -0.90
C ALA A 101 6.79 -0.10 -0.87
N ALA A 102 7.09 -0.86 0.19
CA ALA A 102 6.60 -2.22 0.36
C ALA A 102 5.07 -2.28 0.43
N LEU A 103 4.42 -1.32 1.12
CA LEU A 103 2.96 -1.21 1.17
C LEU A 103 2.35 -0.98 -0.22
N PHE A 104 2.92 -0.06 -1.00
CA PHE A 104 2.47 0.19 -2.38
C PHE A 104 2.72 -1.02 -3.30
N VAL A 105 3.89 -1.65 -3.21
CA VAL A 105 4.24 -2.87 -3.96
C VAL A 105 3.27 -4.00 -3.63
N GLY A 106 2.99 -4.23 -2.34
CA GLY A 106 2.02 -5.25 -1.92
C GLY A 106 0.64 -5.05 -2.50
N ALA A 107 0.16 -3.81 -2.54
CA ALA A 107 -1.13 -3.49 -3.15
C ALA A 107 -1.11 -3.66 -4.69
N ILE A 108 -0.03 -3.25 -5.37
CA ILE A 108 0.16 -3.43 -6.82
C ILE A 108 0.10 -4.91 -7.22
N LEU A 109 0.70 -5.78 -6.41
CA LEU A 109 0.83 -7.22 -6.69
C LEU A 109 -0.34 -8.04 -6.16
N SER A 110 -1.17 -7.48 -5.28
CA SER A 110 -2.20 -8.20 -4.54
C SER A 110 -3.08 -9.11 -5.41
N GLY A 111 -3.45 -8.68 -6.62
CA GLY A 111 -4.31 -9.45 -7.53
C GLY A 111 -3.61 -10.54 -8.36
N GLY A 112 -2.28 -10.53 -8.44
CA GLY A 112 -1.53 -11.41 -9.34
C GLY A 112 -1.01 -12.70 -8.69
N GLU A 113 -0.47 -13.59 -9.52
CA GLU A 113 0.16 -14.85 -9.11
C GLU A 113 1.66 -14.65 -8.84
N HIS A 114 1.96 -13.84 -7.82
CA HIS A 114 3.33 -13.52 -7.45
C HIS A 114 3.80 -14.33 -6.25
N THR A 115 5.10 -14.58 -6.20
CA THR A 115 5.81 -15.05 -5.02
C THR A 115 6.72 -13.95 -4.53
N VAL A 116 6.56 -13.55 -3.27
CA VAL A 116 7.36 -12.51 -2.63
C VAL A 116 8.46 -13.18 -1.80
N ARG A 117 9.72 -12.85 -2.08
CA ARG A 117 10.86 -13.20 -1.23
C ARG A 117 11.01 -12.13 -0.15
N VAL A 118 10.69 -12.52 1.08
CA VAL A 118 10.73 -11.67 2.27
C VAL A 118 12.16 -11.51 2.78
N SER A 119 12.36 -10.61 3.74
CA SER A 119 13.68 -10.23 4.28
C SER A 119 14.48 -11.41 4.87
N SER A 120 13.80 -12.43 5.40
CA SER A 120 14.45 -13.66 5.89
C SER A 120 14.95 -14.59 4.79
N GLY A 121 14.67 -14.29 3.52
CA GLY A 121 14.94 -15.15 2.38
C GLY A 121 13.83 -16.17 2.09
N SER A 122 12.85 -16.30 2.98
CA SER A 122 11.67 -17.14 2.76
C SER A 122 10.84 -16.63 1.57
N CYS A 123 10.16 -17.54 0.89
CA CYS A 123 9.27 -17.20 -0.23
C CYS A 123 7.80 -17.39 0.17
N VAL A 124 6.98 -16.38 -0.11
CA VAL A 124 5.54 -16.38 0.20
C VAL A 124 4.75 -16.17 -1.08
N ALA A 125 4.02 -17.20 -1.51
CA ALA A 125 3.09 -17.07 -2.63
C ALA A 125 1.88 -16.22 -2.20
N LEU A 126 1.48 -15.24 -3.02
CA LEU A 126 0.36 -14.34 -2.71
C LEU A 126 -1.01 -15.01 -2.93
N TRP A 127 -1.11 -15.99 -3.83
CA TRP A 127 -2.38 -16.66 -4.12
C TRP A 127 -3.01 -17.35 -2.88
N PRO A 128 -2.28 -18.17 -2.10
CA PRO A 128 -2.79 -18.71 -0.84
C PRO A 128 -3.31 -17.66 0.13
N LEU A 129 -2.66 -16.48 0.18
CA LEU A 129 -3.03 -15.41 1.10
C LEU A 129 -4.41 -14.84 0.82
N ARG A 130 -4.90 -14.97 -0.41
CA ARG A 130 -6.21 -14.47 -0.86
C ARG A 130 -7.37 -15.45 -0.70
N THR A 131 -7.05 -16.73 -0.55
CA THR A 131 -8.04 -17.80 -0.79
C THR A 131 -8.20 -18.74 0.39
N ARG A 132 -7.18 -18.88 1.24
CA ARG A 132 -7.22 -19.83 2.36
C ARG A 132 -7.95 -19.26 3.56
N GLU A 133 -8.71 -20.12 4.24
CA GLU A 133 -9.35 -19.78 5.51
C GLU A 133 -8.36 -19.74 6.68
N ARG A 134 -7.28 -20.52 6.59
CA ARG A 134 -6.25 -20.65 7.61
C ARG A 134 -4.87 -20.41 7.00
N LEU A 135 -4.15 -19.45 7.55
CA LEU A 135 -2.82 -19.07 7.09
C LEU A 135 -1.82 -19.14 8.24
N ASN A 136 -0.78 -19.95 8.05
CA ASN A 136 0.38 -19.93 8.92
C ASN A 136 1.54 -19.18 8.23
N LEU A 137 1.90 -18.05 8.82
CA LEU A 137 3.06 -17.22 8.50
C LEU A 137 4.02 -17.13 9.70
N SER A 138 3.93 -18.06 10.65
CA SER A 138 4.74 -18.07 11.86
C SER A 138 6.21 -18.33 11.56
N SER A 139 7.09 -17.87 12.44
CA SER A 139 8.52 -18.21 12.45
C SER A 139 9.26 -17.90 11.13
N ARG A 140 8.83 -16.84 10.43
CA ARG A 140 9.41 -16.40 9.14
C ARG A 140 10.29 -15.17 9.26
N ALA A 141 10.47 -14.65 10.48
CA ALA A 141 11.19 -13.41 10.76
C ALA A 141 10.70 -12.23 9.87
N LEU A 142 9.39 -12.12 9.70
CA LEU A 142 8.75 -11.08 8.90
C LEU A 142 8.95 -9.71 9.56
N LYS A 143 9.61 -8.80 8.85
CA LYS A 143 9.74 -7.39 9.26
C LYS A 143 8.51 -6.59 8.84
N ASP A 144 8.43 -5.35 9.30
CA ASP A 144 7.31 -4.46 8.96
C ASP A 144 7.12 -4.28 7.45
N SER A 145 8.21 -4.15 6.67
CA SER A 145 8.13 -4.07 5.21
C SER A 145 7.64 -5.37 4.58
N ASP A 146 8.00 -6.53 5.15
CA ASP A 146 7.50 -7.82 4.68
C ASP A 146 6.00 -7.91 4.89
N LEU A 147 5.51 -7.57 6.09
CA LEU A 147 4.08 -7.56 6.39
C LEU A 147 3.32 -6.55 5.52
N ALA A 148 3.88 -5.35 5.30
CA ALA A 148 3.29 -4.34 4.43
C ALA A 148 3.10 -4.84 2.99
N ALA A 149 4.10 -5.56 2.46
CA ALA A 149 4.02 -6.16 1.11
C ALA A 149 3.01 -7.31 1.01
N LEU A 150 2.80 -8.08 2.09
CA LEU A 150 1.82 -9.16 2.09
C LEU A 150 0.39 -8.68 2.34
N LEU A 151 0.24 -7.49 2.96
CA LEU A 151 -1.04 -6.96 3.41
C LEU A 151 -2.05 -6.77 2.26
N GLY A 152 -1.60 -6.35 1.09
CA GLY A 152 -2.45 -6.21 -0.09
C GLY A 152 -3.16 -7.51 -0.47
N ALA A 153 -2.45 -8.64 -0.45
CA ALA A 153 -3.04 -9.95 -0.76
C ALA A 153 -3.95 -10.44 0.36
N LEU A 154 -3.56 -10.26 1.63
CA LEU A 154 -4.38 -10.63 2.78
C LEU A 154 -5.71 -9.86 2.81
N ALA A 155 -5.71 -8.58 2.46
CA ALA A 155 -6.90 -7.75 2.43
C ALA A 155 -7.94 -8.18 1.38
N LEU A 156 -7.51 -8.89 0.34
CA LEU A 156 -8.40 -9.46 -0.67
C LEU A 156 -9.03 -10.78 -0.20
N ASN A 157 -8.58 -11.35 0.92
CA ASN A 157 -9.09 -12.61 1.43
C ASN A 157 -10.39 -12.43 2.21
N ARG A 158 -11.49 -12.88 1.60
CA ARG A 158 -12.83 -12.81 2.21
C ARG A 158 -13.19 -14.05 3.05
N CYS A 159 -12.34 -15.07 3.03
CA CYS A 159 -12.58 -16.35 3.69
C CYS A 159 -11.67 -16.58 4.91
N LEU A 160 -10.73 -15.67 5.17
CA LEU A 160 -9.74 -15.80 6.23
C LEU A 160 -10.40 -15.79 7.62
N LYS A 161 -10.21 -16.88 8.35
CA LYS A 161 -10.71 -17.10 9.72
C LYS A 161 -9.59 -17.15 10.74
N GLU A 162 -8.40 -17.62 10.33
CA GLU A 162 -7.24 -17.76 11.20
C GLU A 162 -5.97 -17.30 10.47
N LEU A 163 -5.21 -16.41 11.12
CA LEU A 163 -3.92 -15.92 10.66
C LEU A 163 -2.93 -16.04 11.81
N ASP A 164 -1.92 -16.91 11.63
CA ASP A 164 -0.85 -17.10 12.59
C ASP A 164 0.40 -16.33 12.15
N LEU A 165 0.77 -15.34 12.95
CA LEU A 165 1.98 -14.52 12.83
C LEU A 165 2.94 -14.73 14.01
N CYS A 166 2.79 -15.78 14.82
CA CYS A 166 3.65 -16.06 15.97
C CYS A 166 5.12 -16.20 15.55
N ASP A 167 6.05 -15.98 16.48
CA ASP A 167 7.50 -16.04 16.24
C ASP A 167 8.00 -15.13 15.11
N ASN A 168 7.26 -14.06 14.81
CA ASN A 168 7.75 -12.93 14.03
C ASN A 168 7.99 -11.73 14.97
N PRO A 169 8.91 -10.82 14.61
CA PRO A 169 9.04 -9.53 15.28
C PRO A 169 7.68 -8.83 15.40
N ALA A 170 7.39 -8.28 16.58
CA ALA A 170 6.18 -7.47 16.76
C ALA A 170 6.28 -6.22 15.88
N PRO A 171 5.19 -5.80 15.21
CA PRO A 171 5.22 -4.66 14.31
C PRO A 171 5.57 -3.38 15.08
N GLY A 172 6.63 -2.71 14.66
CA GLY A 172 7.13 -1.50 15.32
C GLY A 172 6.42 -0.24 14.82
N SER A 173 6.16 -0.18 13.52
CA SER A 173 5.61 0.98 12.83
C SER A 173 4.12 1.20 13.11
N SER A 174 3.77 2.43 13.49
CA SER A 174 2.38 2.88 13.60
C SER A 174 1.66 2.85 12.25
N VAL A 175 2.36 3.15 11.15
CA VAL A 175 1.83 3.09 9.78
C VAL A 175 1.34 1.68 9.45
N LEU A 176 2.16 0.66 9.76
CA LEU A 176 1.79 -0.73 9.52
C LEU A 176 0.60 -1.14 10.40
N LYS A 177 0.58 -0.79 11.69
CA LYS A 177 -0.54 -1.11 12.58
C LYS A 177 -1.86 -0.54 12.06
N ILE A 178 -1.86 0.74 11.64
CA ILE A 178 -3.05 1.39 11.07
C ILE A 178 -3.45 0.72 9.75
N ALA A 179 -2.49 0.40 8.89
CA ALA A 179 -2.74 -0.31 7.64
C ALA A 179 -3.39 -1.68 7.90
N MET A 180 -2.89 -2.44 8.87
CA MET A 180 -3.43 -3.75 9.24
C MET A 180 -4.86 -3.65 9.78
N VAL A 181 -5.14 -2.68 10.65
CA VAL A 181 -6.50 -2.41 11.15
C VAL A 181 -7.46 -2.07 10.01
N SER A 182 -6.97 -1.37 8.98
CA SER A 182 -7.78 -1.01 7.80
C SER A 182 -7.99 -2.16 6.83
N ALA A 183 -7.07 -3.13 6.79
CA ALA A 183 -7.01 -4.17 5.78
C ALA A 183 -7.59 -5.52 6.24
N LEU A 184 -7.49 -5.84 7.54
CA LEU A 184 -7.81 -7.16 8.07
C LEU A 184 -9.10 -7.15 8.92
N PRO A 185 -9.86 -8.25 8.92
CA PRO A 185 -10.98 -8.41 9.83
C PRO A 185 -10.57 -8.23 11.29
N TRP A 186 -11.36 -7.47 12.05
CA TRP A 186 -11.10 -7.21 13.47
C TRP A 186 -11.01 -8.49 14.32
N SER A 187 -11.76 -9.53 13.95
CA SER A 187 -11.72 -10.86 14.59
C SER A 187 -10.33 -11.50 14.59
N LEU A 188 -9.50 -11.22 13.57
CA LEU A 188 -8.14 -11.72 13.47
C LEU A 188 -7.17 -10.92 14.35
N LEU A 189 -7.39 -9.60 14.46
CA LEU A 189 -6.47 -8.70 15.16
C LEU A 189 -6.64 -8.78 16.68
N ARG A 190 -7.88 -8.89 17.17
CA ARG A 190 -8.20 -8.86 18.61
C ARG A 190 -7.51 -9.97 19.41
N ASN A 191 -7.41 -11.15 18.84
CA ASN A 191 -7.01 -12.36 19.56
C ASN A 191 -5.52 -12.68 19.38
N HIS A 192 -4.79 -11.85 18.63
CA HIS A 192 -3.44 -12.18 18.20
C HIS A 192 -2.40 -11.57 19.16
N PRO A 193 -1.47 -12.38 19.73
CA PRO A 193 -0.59 -11.97 20.83
C PRO A 193 0.38 -10.83 20.48
N THR A 194 0.72 -10.65 19.20
CA THR A 194 1.54 -9.51 18.72
C THR A 194 0.79 -8.19 18.63
N PHE A 195 -0.53 -8.16 18.85
CA PHE A 195 -1.36 -6.95 18.82
C PHE A 195 -2.13 -6.80 20.13
N PRO A 196 -1.44 -6.62 21.28
CA PRO A 196 -2.14 -6.31 22.51
C PRO A 196 -2.86 -4.98 22.29
N VAL A 197 -4.18 -5.03 22.18
CA VAL A 197 -5.02 -3.85 22.35
C VAL A 197 -4.93 -3.53 23.84
N SER A 198 -3.93 -2.74 24.22
CA SER A 198 -3.90 -2.11 25.53
C SER A 198 -5.08 -1.16 25.57
N TYR A 199 -6.20 -1.61 26.13
CA TYR A 199 -7.21 -0.72 26.64
C TYR A 199 -6.58 0.05 27.80
N SER A 200 -6.03 1.23 27.53
CA SER A 200 -6.00 2.26 28.55
C SER A 200 -7.45 2.71 28.73
N THR A 201 -8.12 2.09 29.71
CA THR A 201 -9.34 2.65 30.27
C THR A 201 -9.03 4.06 30.79
N PRO A 202 -9.90 5.05 30.53
CA PRO A 202 -9.73 6.41 31.05
C PRO A 202 -9.70 6.45 32.58
#